data_AF-A0A8E2DW39-F1
#
_entry.id   AF-A0A8E2DW39-F1
#
_cell.length_a   1.000
_cell.length_b   1.000
_cell.length_c   1.000
_cell.angle_alpha   90.00
_cell.angle_beta   90.00
_cell.angle_gamma   90.00
#
_symmetry.space_group_name_H-M   'P 1'
#
loop_
_entity.id
_entity.type
_entity.pdbx_description
1 polymer ?
#
loop_
_entity_poly.entity_id
_entity_poly.type
_entity_poly.pdbx_seq_one_letter_code
_entity_poly.pdbx_strand_id
1 'polypeptide(L)'
;SAQLELLTSGSLTFRLEPYPAPAAARQLAPPLSLSLSLAGSSRYTSARASAAASTAPPPRPDADAELEPELEPEQQQLPLYRMSRAVKTVDRLWREWTVGLRGGPSIRSLDARWGSRWRAGRRSEIQWYSLRLEAIKEIGRIAQAGRTGEEAAMWQLNLL
;
A
#
# COMPACT_ATOMS: atom_id res chain seq x y z
N SER A 1 54.70 -24.79 -11.15
CA SER A 1 53.75 -23.93 -11.87
C SER A 1 52.59 -23.59 -10.94
N ALA A 2 52.68 -22.45 -10.28
CA ALA A 2 51.82 -22.01 -9.19
C ALA A 2 51.06 -20.75 -9.64
N GLN A 3 49.81 -20.88 -10.04
CA GLN A 3 49.01 -19.76 -10.60
C GLN A 3 47.49 -20.02 -10.48
N LEU A 4 46.98 -20.50 -9.34
CA LEU A 4 45.53 -20.59 -9.10
C LEU A 4 45.12 -20.29 -7.64
N GLU A 5 45.74 -19.28 -7.04
CA GLU A 5 45.31 -18.71 -5.75
C GLU A 5 45.51 -17.20 -5.90
N LEU A 6 44.50 -16.44 -6.35
CA LEU A 6 44.41 -14.96 -6.21
C LEU A 6 43.16 -14.37 -6.91
N LEU A 7 41.97 -14.94 -6.67
CA LEU A 7 40.70 -14.28 -7.06
C LEU A 7 39.70 -14.25 -5.89
N THR A 8 40.19 -13.89 -4.72
CA THR A 8 39.37 -13.58 -3.54
C THR A 8 39.87 -12.31 -2.87
N SER A 9 39.90 -11.18 -3.57
CA SER A 9 39.90 -9.87 -2.92
C SER A 9 39.54 -8.77 -3.91
N GLY A 10 38.24 -8.59 -4.14
CA GLY A 10 37.70 -7.43 -4.82
C GLY A 10 36.87 -6.63 -3.84
N SER A 11 37.52 -5.86 -2.97
CA SER A 11 36.86 -4.92 -2.05
C SER A 11 36.22 -3.81 -2.89
N LEU A 12 34.89 -3.84 -3.02
CA LEU A 12 34.13 -2.85 -3.77
C LEU A 12 33.91 -1.61 -2.90
N THR A 13 34.86 -0.68 -2.88
CA THR A 13 34.72 0.62 -2.23
C THR A 13 33.86 1.55 -3.10
N PHE A 14 32.63 1.81 -2.69
CA PHE A 14 31.81 2.89 -3.26
C PHE A 14 32.34 4.23 -2.77
N ARG A 15 32.90 5.03 -3.69
CA ARG A 15 33.30 6.41 -3.47
C ARG A 15 32.09 7.32 -3.66
N LEU A 16 31.58 7.90 -2.56
CA LEU A 16 30.59 8.98 -2.60
C LEU A 16 31.29 10.29 -2.95
N GLU A 17 31.11 10.76 -4.18
CA GLU A 17 31.43 12.14 -4.58
C GLU A 17 30.36 13.10 -4.00
N PRO A 18 30.75 14.15 -3.26
CA PRO A 18 29.82 15.18 -2.84
C PRO A 18 29.51 16.13 -4.01
N TYR A 19 28.21 16.23 -4.33
CA TYR A 19 27.69 17.11 -5.37
C TYR A 19 27.86 18.59 -4.95
N PRO A 20 28.46 19.46 -5.77
CA PRO A 20 28.59 20.88 -5.45
C PRO A 20 27.25 21.61 -5.61
N ALA A 21 26.92 22.44 -4.62
CA ALA A 21 25.77 23.33 -4.63
C ALA A 21 25.98 24.50 -5.61
N PRO A 22 24.97 24.89 -6.41
CA PRO A 22 25.06 26.12 -7.20
C PRO A 22 24.71 27.34 -6.33
N ALA A 23 25.67 28.26 -6.22
CA ALA A 23 25.48 29.58 -5.62
C ALA A 23 25.05 30.62 -6.68
N ALA A 24 24.04 31.40 -6.29
CA ALA A 24 23.78 32.80 -6.63
C ALA A 24 23.31 33.18 -8.06
N ALA A 25 22.08 33.70 -8.15
CA ALA A 25 21.81 34.98 -8.78
C ALA A 25 20.51 35.61 -8.25
N ARG A 26 20.55 36.95 -8.14
CA ARG A 26 19.64 37.87 -7.46
C ARG A 26 18.31 38.11 -8.18
N GLN A 27 17.33 38.50 -7.36
CA GLN A 27 16.27 39.51 -7.58
C GLN A 27 15.04 39.16 -8.44
N LEU A 28 13.85 39.23 -7.83
CA LEU A 28 12.86 40.33 -7.97
C LEU A 28 11.59 39.99 -7.15
N ALA A 29 11.16 40.89 -6.26
CA ALA A 29 9.83 40.90 -5.63
C ALA A 29 8.81 41.64 -6.55
N PRO A 30 7.49 41.77 -6.26
CA PRO A 30 6.60 41.11 -5.28
C PRO A 30 5.35 40.49 -5.99
N PRO A 31 4.29 40.04 -5.27
CA PRO A 31 3.18 40.98 -5.06
C PRO A 31 2.52 40.90 -3.67
N LEU A 32 2.27 42.09 -3.11
CA LEU A 32 1.09 42.52 -2.35
C LEU A 32 0.35 41.44 -1.53
N SER A 33 0.66 41.36 -0.24
CA SER A 33 -0.26 40.77 0.75
C SER A 33 -1.40 41.76 1.01
N LEU A 34 -2.58 41.46 0.46
CA LEU A 34 -3.84 42.06 0.89
C LEU A 34 -4.25 41.43 2.22
N SER A 35 -3.94 42.12 3.31
CA SER A 35 -4.56 41.86 4.61
C SER A 35 -6.02 42.29 4.58
N LEU A 36 -6.94 41.32 4.52
CA LEU A 36 -8.36 41.56 4.71
C LEU A 36 -8.76 41.16 6.13
N SER A 37 -8.77 42.15 7.02
CA SER A 37 -9.53 42.07 8.26
C SER A 37 -11.01 42.20 7.92
N LEU A 38 -11.80 41.17 8.21
CA LEU A 38 -13.25 41.31 8.29
C LEU A 38 -13.75 40.62 9.56
N ALA A 39 -13.82 41.42 10.62
CA ALA A 39 -14.81 41.22 11.66
C ALA A 39 -16.20 41.15 11.00
N GLY A 40 -16.89 40.03 11.17
CA GLY A 40 -18.23 39.84 10.62
C GLY A 40 -18.92 38.66 11.28
N SER A 41 -19.67 38.96 12.34
CA SER A 41 -20.58 38.04 13.02
C SER A 41 -21.43 37.24 12.03
N SER A 42 -21.12 35.95 11.85
CA SER A 42 -22.03 35.04 11.16
C SER A 42 -22.88 34.31 12.19
N ARG A 43 -24.17 34.63 12.12
CA ARG A 43 -25.19 34.34 13.10
C ARG A 43 -25.64 32.90 12.89
N TYR A 44 -25.52 32.08 13.93
CA TYR A 44 -26.16 30.77 13.98
C TYR A 44 -27.65 30.95 13.72
N THR A 45 -28.12 30.55 12.54
CA THR A 45 -29.54 30.44 12.24
C THR A 45 -30.05 29.14 12.84
N SER A 46 -30.83 29.31 13.91
CA SER A 46 -31.71 28.28 14.46
C SER A 46 -32.58 27.65 13.37
N ALA A 47 -32.60 26.32 13.31
CA ALA A 47 -33.79 25.58 12.91
C ALA A 47 -34.33 24.88 14.16
N ARG A 48 -35.27 25.54 14.83
CA ARG A 48 -36.11 24.97 15.87
C ARG A 48 -37.20 24.16 15.17
N ALA A 49 -37.21 22.84 15.38
CA ALA A 49 -38.40 22.03 15.22
C ALA A 49 -38.76 21.47 16.61
N SER A 50 -39.69 22.14 17.28
CA SER A 50 -40.39 21.58 18.43
C SER A 50 -41.70 20.98 17.92
N ALA A 51 -41.88 19.69 18.11
CA ALA A 51 -43.20 19.09 18.27
C ALA A 51 -43.13 18.18 19.49
N ALA A 52 -43.98 18.48 20.45
CA ALA A 52 -44.02 17.88 21.76
C ALA A 52 -44.69 16.50 21.76
N ALA A 53 -44.16 15.63 22.61
CA ALA A 53 -44.82 14.61 23.43
C ALA A 53 -46.02 13.83 22.85
N SER A 54 -45.84 12.51 22.76
CA SER A 54 -46.88 11.56 23.17
C SER A 54 -46.28 10.37 23.90
N THR A 55 -46.55 10.39 25.20
CA THR A 55 -46.77 9.29 26.13
C THR A 55 -47.03 7.92 25.49
N ALA A 56 -46.18 6.93 25.78
CA ALA A 56 -46.55 5.66 26.42
C ALA A 56 -45.36 4.68 26.43
N PRO A 57 -45.11 3.95 27.54
CA PRO A 57 -44.11 2.89 27.58
C PRO A 57 -44.69 1.60 26.97
N PRO A 58 -43.95 0.83 26.16
CA PRO A 58 -44.34 -0.54 25.88
C PRO A 58 -44.07 -1.42 27.12
N PRO A 59 -44.97 -2.38 27.42
CA PRO A 59 -44.81 -3.32 28.51
C PRO A 59 -43.67 -4.33 28.26
N ARG A 60 -43.23 -4.94 29.36
CA ARG A 60 -42.16 -5.94 29.52
C ARG A 60 -42.50 -7.30 28.82
N PRO A 61 -41.77 -8.40 29.08
CA PRO A 61 -40.64 -8.91 28.29
C PRO A 61 -40.92 -10.35 27.82
N ASP A 62 -41.39 -10.56 26.59
CA ASP A 62 -41.60 -11.91 26.07
C ASP A 62 -41.35 -11.93 24.56
N ALA A 63 -40.12 -12.27 24.19
CA ALA A 63 -39.73 -12.91 22.93
C ALA A 63 -38.21 -12.90 22.90
N ASP A 64 -37.64 -14.09 22.87
CA ASP A 64 -36.25 -14.42 22.65
C ASP A 64 -35.44 -13.28 22.01
N ALA A 65 -34.62 -12.66 22.85
CA ALA A 65 -33.48 -11.89 22.40
C ALA A 65 -32.54 -12.89 21.70
N GLU A 66 -32.81 -13.16 20.43
CA GLU A 66 -31.85 -13.78 19.54
C GLU A 66 -30.69 -12.79 19.46
N LEU A 67 -29.65 -13.10 20.24
CA LEU A 67 -28.39 -12.38 20.21
C LEU A 67 -27.94 -12.32 18.76
N GLU A 68 -28.08 -11.15 18.12
CA GLU A 68 -27.22 -10.78 17.00
C GLU A 68 -25.79 -10.99 17.52
N PRO A 69 -25.03 -11.97 17.00
CA PRO A 69 -23.66 -12.13 17.43
C PRO A 69 -22.92 -10.89 16.97
N GLU A 70 -22.68 -9.98 17.92
CA GLU A 70 -21.74 -8.88 17.79
C GLU A 70 -20.41 -9.53 17.40
N LEU A 71 -20.14 -9.54 16.09
CA LEU A 71 -18.94 -10.12 15.53
C LEU A 71 -17.79 -9.30 16.09
N GLU A 72 -17.20 -9.79 17.18
CA GLU A 72 -16.02 -9.21 17.77
C GLU A 72 -15.03 -8.94 16.63
N PRO A 73 -14.47 -7.72 16.53
CA PRO A 73 -13.53 -7.42 15.47
C PRO A 73 -12.36 -8.38 15.63
N GLU A 74 -12.32 -9.43 14.78
CA GLU A 74 -11.25 -10.41 14.78
C GLU A 74 -9.95 -9.63 14.83
N GLN A 75 -9.27 -9.69 15.97
CA GLN A 75 -7.99 -9.04 16.17
C GLN A 75 -7.01 -9.79 15.26
N GLN A 76 -7.02 -9.40 13.98
CA GLN A 76 -6.39 -10.10 12.89
C GLN A 76 -4.89 -10.06 13.12
N GLN A 77 -4.41 -11.11 13.78
CA GLN A 77 -3.02 -11.34 14.11
C GLN A 77 -2.18 -11.14 12.84
N LEU A 78 -1.07 -10.42 12.96
CA LEU A 78 -0.23 -10.12 11.80
C LEU A 78 0.18 -11.44 11.10
N PRO A 79 -0.12 -11.61 9.81
CA PRO A 79 0.24 -12.84 9.11
C PRO A 79 1.76 -12.97 9.05
N LEU A 80 2.26 -14.12 9.51
CA LEU A 80 3.65 -14.56 9.27
C LEU A 80 3.77 -15.11 7.85
N TYR A 81 3.39 -14.30 6.86
CA TYR A 81 3.54 -14.64 5.45
C TYR A 81 4.99 -14.47 5.00
N ARG A 82 5.48 -15.43 4.21
CA ARG A 82 6.79 -15.40 3.58
C ARG A 82 6.64 -15.67 2.09
N MET A 83 7.14 -14.74 1.27
CA MET A 83 7.15 -14.88 -0.18
C MET A 83 7.94 -16.12 -0.63
N SER A 84 7.37 -16.87 -1.58
CA SER A 84 7.96 -18.13 -2.03
C SER A 84 9.20 -17.90 -2.89
N ARG A 85 10.40 -18.22 -2.38
CA ARG A 85 11.68 -18.02 -3.11
C ARG A 85 11.90 -18.96 -4.29
N ALA A 86 11.05 -19.99 -4.42
CA ALA A 86 11.08 -20.92 -5.55
C ALA A 86 10.41 -20.34 -6.81
N VAL A 87 9.68 -19.23 -6.69
CA VAL A 87 9.04 -18.55 -7.82
C VAL A 87 10.10 -17.82 -8.63
N LYS A 88 10.38 -18.36 -9.82
CA LYS A 88 11.38 -17.83 -10.76
C LYS A 88 10.78 -17.39 -12.10
N THR A 89 9.51 -17.68 -12.34
CA THR A 89 8.80 -17.37 -13.59
C THR A 89 7.75 -16.29 -13.36
N VAL A 90 7.47 -15.52 -14.42
CA VAL A 90 6.53 -14.40 -14.36
C VAL A 90 5.11 -14.91 -14.09
N ASP A 91 4.73 -16.07 -14.66
CA ASP A 91 3.42 -16.69 -14.43
C ASP A 91 3.17 -17.00 -12.95
N ARG A 92 4.15 -17.64 -12.29
CA ARG A 92 4.05 -18.04 -10.89
C ARG A 92 4.08 -16.83 -9.99
N LEU A 93 4.84 -15.81 -10.36
CA LEU A 93 4.88 -14.55 -9.64
C LEU A 93 3.54 -13.83 -9.69
N TRP A 94 2.97 -13.68 -10.89
CA TRP A 94 1.67 -13.03 -11.05
C TRP A 94 0.59 -13.80 -10.28
N ARG A 95 0.59 -15.14 -10.34
CA ARG A 95 -0.34 -15.98 -9.56
C ARG A 95 -0.18 -15.79 -8.06
N GLU A 96 1.04 -15.77 -7.52
CA GLU A 96 1.28 -15.45 -6.09
C GLU A 96 0.73 -14.07 -5.73
N TRP A 97 0.85 -13.12 -6.66
CA TRP A 97 0.44 -11.74 -6.45
C TRP A 97 -1.07 -11.55 -6.43
N THR A 98 -1.80 -12.19 -7.36
CA THR A 98 -3.23 -11.97 -7.58
C THR A 98 -4.11 -13.03 -6.92
N VAL A 99 -3.75 -14.30 -7.04
CA VAL A 99 -4.55 -15.45 -6.58
C VAL A 99 -4.02 -15.99 -5.25
N GLY A 100 -2.70 -16.02 -5.08
CA GLY A 100 -2.01 -16.70 -3.99
C GLY A 100 -1.37 -18.02 -4.45
N LEU A 101 -0.56 -18.61 -3.57
CA LEU A 101 0.11 -19.90 -3.83
C LEU A 101 -0.22 -20.89 -2.73
N ARG A 102 -0.40 -22.17 -3.12
CA ARG A 102 -0.58 -23.31 -2.18
C ARG A 102 -1.74 -23.12 -1.20
N GLY A 103 -2.83 -22.49 -1.65
CA GLY A 103 -3.98 -22.15 -0.80
C GLY A 103 -3.72 -21.02 0.20
N GLY A 104 -2.55 -20.38 0.15
CA GLY A 104 -2.25 -19.19 0.93
C GLY A 104 -2.85 -17.90 0.34
N PRO A 105 -2.87 -16.81 1.11
CA PRO A 105 -3.41 -15.53 0.65
C PRO A 105 -2.60 -14.97 -0.51
N SER A 106 -3.25 -14.20 -1.39
CA SER A 106 -2.55 -13.42 -2.41
C SER A 106 -1.85 -12.22 -1.79
N ILE A 107 -0.75 -11.77 -2.42
CA ILE A 107 -0.02 -10.58 -1.96
C ILE A 107 -0.92 -9.33 -2.03
N ARG A 108 -1.76 -9.20 -3.07
CA ARG A 108 -2.78 -8.14 -3.13
C ARG A 108 -3.71 -8.16 -1.91
N SER A 109 -4.17 -9.34 -1.49
CA SER A 109 -5.04 -9.46 -0.31
C SER A 109 -4.31 -9.13 1.01
N LEU A 110 -3.00 -9.39 1.07
CA LEU A 110 -2.16 -9.06 2.22
C LEU A 110 -1.93 -7.54 2.31
N ASP A 111 -1.63 -6.90 1.18
CA ASP A 111 -1.45 -5.45 1.13
C ASP A 111 -2.77 -4.72 1.43
N ALA A 112 -3.92 -5.23 0.96
CA ALA A 112 -5.23 -4.65 1.27
C ALA A 112 -5.57 -4.69 2.77
N ARG A 113 -5.25 -5.81 3.44
CA ARG A 113 -5.60 -6.01 4.86
C ARG A 113 -4.59 -5.43 5.84
N TRP A 114 -3.28 -5.53 5.54
CA TRP A 114 -2.22 -5.14 6.49
C TRP A 114 -1.23 -4.10 5.93
N GLY A 115 -1.32 -3.75 4.64
CA GLY A 115 -0.41 -2.78 4.01
C GLY A 115 1.06 -3.20 4.13
N SER A 116 1.94 -2.27 4.50
CA SER A 116 3.36 -2.57 4.70
C SER A 116 3.65 -3.37 5.98
N ARG A 117 2.69 -3.48 6.92
CA ARG A 117 2.92 -4.09 8.24
C ARG A 117 3.26 -5.57 8.15
N TRP A 118 2.69 -6.31 7.20
CA TRP A 118 3.03 -7.72 7.00
C TRP A 118 4.45 -7.94 6.43
N ARG A 119 5.19 -6.88 6.06
CA ARG A 119 6.61 -6.96 5.65
C ARG A 119 7.55 -6.20 6.59
N ALA A 120 7.00 -5.39 7.49
CA ALA A 120 7.77 -4.55 8.39
C ALA A 120 8.74 -5.39 9.24
N GLY A 121 9.95 -4.87 9.48
CA GLY A 121 11.00 -5.54 10.25
C GLY A 121 11.70 -6.70 9.55
N ARG A 122 11.23 -7.13 8.36
CA ARG A 122 11.82 -8.24 7.59
C ARG A 122 12.51 -7.71 6.34
N ARG A 123 13.79 -7.32 6.47
CA ARG A 123 14.58 -6.74 5.36
C ARG A 123 14.53 -7.57 4.07
N SER A 124 14.61 -8.89 4.19
CA SER A 124 14.56 -9.78 3.02
C SER A 124 13.18 -9.76 2.34
N GLU A 125 12.07 -9.73 3.09
CA GLU A 125 10.73 -9.62 2.50
C GLU A 125 10.49 -8.25 1.85
N ILE A 126 11.05 -7.18 2.43
CA ILE A 126 10.97 -5.84 1.83
C ILE A 126 11.69 -5.81 0.48
N GLN A 127 12.92 -6.32 0.41
CA GLN A 127 13.69 -6.38 -0.83
C GLN A 127 13.00 -7.24 -1.90
N TRP A 128 12.54 -8.42 -1.51
CA TRP A 128 11.84 -9.32 -2.42
C TRP A 128 10.52 -8.76 -2.93
N TYR A 129 9.78 -8.06 -2.08
CA TYR A 129 8.57 -7.34 -2.49
C TYR A 129 8.89 -6.27 -3.52
N SER A 130 9.88 -5.41 -3.28
CA SER A 130 10.23 -4.34 -4.22
C SER A 130 10.66 -4.89 -5.58
N LEU A 131 11.52 -5.91 -5.60
CA LEU A 131 11.94 -6.57 -6.85
C LEU A 131 10.73 -7.11 -7.63
N ARG A 132 9.84 -7.82 -6.94
CA ARG A 132 8.66 -8.43 -7.54
C ARG A 132 7.62 -7.41 -7.99
N LEU A 133 7.50 -6.31 -7.26
CA LEU A 133 6.59 -5.22 -7.60
C LEU A 133 6.95 -4.63 -8.97
N GLU A 134 8.23 -4.50 -9.31
CA GLU A 134 8.64 -4.00 -10.62
C GLU A 134 8.15 -4.91 -11.76
N ALA A 135 8.25 -6.23 -11.60
CA ALA A 135 7.69 -7.16 -12.58
C ALA A 135 6.15 -7.03 -12.70
N ILE A 136 5.45 -6.86 -11.59
CA ILE A 136 3.98 -6.67 -11.60
C ILE A 136 3.58 -5.34 -12.24
N LYS A 137 4.32 -4.27 -11.99
CA LYS A 137 4.12 -2.97 -12.66
C LYS A 137 4.30 -3.10 -14.17
N GLU A 138 5.30 -3.85 -14.60
CA GLU A 138 5.57 -4.08 -16.02
C GLU A 138 4.44 -4.86 -16.69
N ILE A 139 3.90 -5.90 -16.04
CA ILE A 139 2.68 -6.60 -16.50
C ILE A 139 1.53 -5.60 -16.66
N GLY A 140 1.31 -4.73 -15.67
CA GLY A 140 0.28 -3.70 -15.73
C GLY A 140 0.50 -2.70 -16.88
N ARG A 141 1.75 -2.31 -17.14
CA ARG A 141 2.11 -1.42 -18.25
C ARG A 141 1.81 -2.07 -19.60
N ILE A 142 2.15 -3.33 -19.78
CA ILE A 142 1.87 -4.09 -21.01
C ILE A 142 0.36 -4.26 -21.20
N ALA A 143 -0.37 -4.59 -20.13
CA ALA A 143 -1.83 -4.71 -20.15
C ALA A 143 -2.48 -3.39 -20.62
N GLN A 144 -2.03 -2.27 -20.06
CA GLN A 144 -2.55 -0.95 -20.39
C GLN A 144 -2.21 -0.53 -21.82
N ALA A 145 -0.98 -0.81 -22.29
CA ALA A 145 -0.53 -0.48 -23.64
C ALA A 145 -1.25 -1.32 -24.70
N GLY A 146 -1.44 -2.61 -24.44
CA GLY A 146 -2.15 -3.54 -25.32
C GLY A 146 -3.67 -3.46 -25.23
N ARG A 147 -4.23 -2.72 -24.25
CA ARG A 147 -5.64 -2.79 -23.85
C ARG A 147 -6.12 -4.23 -23.65
N THR A 148 -5.27 -5.05 -23.04
CA THR A 148 -5.55 -6.45 -22.71
C THR A 148 -5.60 -6.64 -21.20
N GLY A 149 -6.09 -7.79 -20.74
CA GLY A 149 -6.09 -8.13 -19.32
C GLY A 149 -4.67 -8.39 -18.78
N GLU A 150 -4.46 -8.22 -17.47
CA GLU A 150 -3.17 -8.47 -16.80
C GLU A 150 -2.66 -9.90 -17.04
N GLU A 151 -3.54 -10.89 -17.13
CA GLU A 151 -3.16 -12.29 -17.41
C GLU A 151 -2.58 -12.46 -18.82
N ALA A 152 -3.17 -11.81 -19.83
CA ALA A 152 -2.65 -11.84 -21.20
C ALA A 152 -1.29 -11.12 -21.29
N ALA A 153 -1.17 -9.97 -20.63
CA ALA A 153 0.07 -9.21 -20.54
C ALA A 153 1.19 -9.96 -19.80
N MET A 154 0.84 -10.77 -18.80
CA MET A 154 1.79 -11.64 -18.10
C MET A 154 2.45 -12.63 -19.06
N TRP A 155 1.68 -13.27 -19.94
CA TRP A 155 2.24 -14.20 -20.94
C TRP A 155 3.17 -13.48 -21.92
N GLN A 156 2.85 -12.23 -22.28
CA GLN A 156 3.72 -11.43 -23.14
C GLN A 156 5.06 -11.12 -22.47
N LEU A 157 5.06 -10.76 -21.18
CA LEU A 157 6.30 -10.51 -20.43
C LEU A 157 7.13 -11.78 -20.23
N ASN A 158 6.49 -12.94 -20.11
CA ASN A 158 7.19 -14.23 -19.97
C ASN A 158 7.86 -14.70 -21.27
N LEU A 159 7.57 -14.07 -22.42
CA LEU A 159 8.16 -14.37 -23.72
C LEU A 159 9.34 -13.45 -24.09
N LEU A 160 9.60 -12.40 -23.30
CA LEU A 160 10.71 -11.46 -23.47
C LEU A 160 11.97 -11.95 -22.73
#